data_AF-A0ABD2V860-F1
#
_entry.id   AF-A0ABD2V860-F1
#
_cell.length_a   1.000
_cell.length_b   1.000
_cell.length_c   1.000
_cell.angle_alpha   90.00
_cell.angle_beta   90.00
_cell.angle_gamma   90.00
#
_symmetry.space_group_name_H-M   'P 1'
#
loop_
_entity.id
_entity.type
_entity.pdbx_description
1 polymer ?
#
loop_
_entity_poly.entity_id
_entity_poly.type
_entity_poly.pdbx_seq_one_letter_code
_entity_poly.pdbx_strand_id
1 'polypeptide(L)'
;SFNNILRICTGRGNSRKVTSYQDMIEDDCVSNIIPLPNVHSKTMIKVIEYWKKHSKEGVSKDMLIDFDKAFVNVHHSILYDLILAANFLNDKEILDTMCQEVADRVKGKTPEEIRK
;
A
#
# COMPACT_ATOMS: atom_id res chain seq x y z
N SER A 1 -1.10 18.87 8.38
CA SER A 1 -1.26 17.50 8.92
C SER A 1 -1.03 16.35 7.95
N PHE A 2 -0.83 16.55 6.64
CA PHE A 2 -0.39 15.47 5.72
C PHE A 2 1.15 15.33 5.65
N ASN A 3 1.87 16.45 5.66
CA ASN A 3 3.35 16.46 5.61
C ASN A 3 4.02 15.79 6.82
N ASN A 4 3.38 15.80 7.99
CA ASN A 4 3.94 15.13 9.18
C ASN A 4 3.80 13.61 9.13
N ILE A 5 2.82 13.05 8.39
CA ILE A 5 2.67 11.60 8.25
C ILE A 5 3.75 11.07 7.29
N LEU A 6 4.00 11.78 6.18
CA LEU A 6 5.06 11.41 5.24
C LEU A 6 6.46 11.46 5.86
N ARG A 7 6.72 12.46 6.73
CA ARG A 7 8.00 12.64 7.41
C ARG A 7 8.30 11.58 8.48
N ILE A 8 7.25 11.01 9.10
CA ILE A 8 7.40 9.86 10.02
C ILE A 8 7.78 8.59 9.25
N CYS A 9 7.24 8.38 8.04
CA CYS A 9 7.56 7.22 7.20
C CYS A 9 9.01 7.24 6.68
N THR A 10 9.65 8.40 6.55
CA THR A 10 11.06 8.52 6.11
C THR A 10 12.09 8.38 7.24
N GLY A 11 11.65 8.24 8.51
CA GLY A 11 12.51 8.33 9.70
C GLY A 11 12.97 7.01 10.33
N ARG A 12 12.60 5.83 9.79
CA ARG A 12 13.13 4.54 10.26
C ARG A 12 14.00 3.91 9.18
N GLY A 13 15.28 3.73 9.52
CA GLY A 13 16.35 3.34 8.61
C GLY A 13 16.04 2.10 7.78
N ASN A 14 15.92 2.31 6.47
CA ASN A 14 16.74 1.63 5.48
C ASN A 14 16.71 2.44 4.20
N SER A 15 17.88 2.62 3.60
CA SER A 15 18.13 3.40 2.39
C SER A 15 17.24 2.91 1.23
N ARG A 16 16.07 3.52 1.03
CA ARG A 16 15.30 3.39 -0.21
C ARG A 16 15.58 4.62 -1.06
N LYS A 17 16.63 4.54 -1.87
CA LYS A 17 16.82 5.46 -3.00
C LYS A 17 15.60 5.34 -3.91
N VAL A 18 14.76 6.35 -3.89
CA VAL A 18 13.68 6.55 -4.85
C VAL A 18 14.32 7.03 -6.15
N THR A 19 14.74 6.11 -7.03
CA THR A 19 15.47 6.43 -8.28
C THR A 19 14.56 6.80 -9.46
N SER A 20 13.51 7.60 -9.24
CA SER A 20 12.81 8.27 -10.35
C SER A 20 12.27 9.66 -10.03
N TYR A 21 12.53 10.17 -8.82
CA TYR A 21 12.03 11.47 -8.36
C TYR A 21 13.15 12.35 -7.77
N GLN A 22 14.41 12.07 -8.10
CA GLN A 22 15.53 12.89 -7.60
C GLN A 22 15.69 14.21 -8.36
N ASP A 23 14.99 14.40 -9.48
CA ASP A 23 15.17 15.57 -10.35
C ASP A 23 14.08 16.66 -10.20
N MET A 24 13.19 16.55 -9.20
CA MET A 24 12.07 17.50 -9.03
C MET A 24 12.02 18.19 -7.66
N ILE A 25 13.17 18.43 -7.02
CA ILE A 25 13.21 19.20 -5.76
C ILE A 25 14.14 20.41 -5.90
N GLU A 26 13.78 21.31 -6.81
CA GLU A 26 14.17 22.73 -6.80
C GLU A 26 12.94 23.53 -7.24
N ASP A 27 12.01 23.80 -6.32
CA ASP A 27 11.57 25.17 -6.04
C ASP A 27 10.45 25.18 -4.98
N ASP A 28 10.46 26.29 -4.25
CA ASP A 28 9.65 26.58 -3.09
C ASP A 28 8.14 26.65 -3.42
N CYS A 29 7.33 25.91 -2.65
CA CYS A 29 5.87 26.03 -2.52
C CYS A 29 4.98 25.98 -3.79
N VAL A 30 4.71 24.79 -4.34
CA VAL A 30 3.34 24.42 -4.78
C VAL A 30 3.13 22.94 -4.50
N SER A 31 2.14 22.63 -3.66
CA SER A 31 1.58 21.30 -3.39
C SER A 31 2.17 20.15 -4.22
N ASN A 32 2.96 19.29 -3.58
CA ASN A 32 3.47 18.01 -4.09
C ASN A 32 2.31 17.03 -4.37
N ILE A 33 1.38 17.42 -5.24
CA ILE A 33 0.32 16.57 -5.74
C ILE A 33 1.01 15.63 -6.70
N ILE A 34 1.36 14.44 -6.21
CA ILE A 34 1.77 13.34 -7.07
C ILE A 34 0.49 12.87 -7.76
N PRO A 35 0.29 13.14 -9.07
CA PRO A 35 -0.88 12.63 -9.75
C PRO A 35 -0.76 11.10 -9.79
N LEU A 36 -1.74 10.43 -9.18
CA LEU A 36 -1.89 8.98 -9.27
C LEU A 36 -3.02 8.69 -10.26
N PRO A 37 -2.72 8.66 -11.57
CA PRO A 37 -3.74 8.29 -12.54
C PRO A 37 -4.25 6.89 -12.19
N ASN A 38 -5.56 6.72 -12.12
CA ASN A 38 -6.24 5.47 -11.81
C ASN A 38 -6.18 4.99 -10.34
N VAL A 39 -5.72 5.82 -9.40
CA VAL A 39 -5.87 5.52 -7.96
C VAL A 39 -6.90 6.46 -7.35
N HIS A 40 -8.04 5.92 -6.94
CA HIS A 40 -9.09 6.70 -6.29
C HIS A 40 -8.72 7.09 -4.85
N SER A 41 -9.25 8.23 -4.38
CA SER A 41 -8.98 8.73 -3.02
C SER A 41 -9.31 7.70 -1.93
N LYS A 42 -10.34 6.86 -2.15
CA LYS A 42 -10.72 5.77 -1.23
C LYS A 42 -9.62 4.72 -1.09
N THR A 43 -8.91 4.41 -2.17
CA THR A 43 -7.79 3.48 -2.19
C THR A 43 -6.60 4.06 -1.42
N MET A 44 -6.28 5.34 -1.65
CA MET A 44 -5.22 6.02 -0.91
C MET A 44 -5.49 6.12 0.59
N ILE A 45 -6.74 6.34 1.00
CA ILE A 45 -7.11 6.34 2.42
C ILE A 45 -6.77 4.98 3.06
N LYS A 46 -7.06 3.87 2.38
CA LYS A 46 -6.72 2.52 2.84
C LYS A 46 -5.21 2.29 2.94
N VAL A 47 -4.45 2.71 1.94
CA VAL A 47 -2.97 2.62 1.99
C VAL A 47 -2.41 3.37 3.20
N ILE A 48 -2.93 4.58 3.46
CA ILE A 48 -2.53 5.37 4.64
C ILE A 48 -2.91 4.67 5.95
N GLU A 49 -4.08 4.03 6.01
CA GLU A 49 -4.52 3.26 7.18
C GLU A 49 -3.59 2.08 7.45
N TYR A 50 -3.18 1.35 6.40
CA TYR A 50 -2.21 0.27 6.48
C TYR A 50 -0.88 0.73 7.08
N TRP A 51 -0.30 1.83 6.55
CA TRP A 51 0.94 2.39 7.07
C TRP A 51 0.84 2.84 8.51
N LYS A 52 -0.27 3.50 8.88
CA LYS A 52 -0.48 3.93 10.26
C LYS A 52 -0.49 2.74 11.20
N LYS A 53 -1.17 1.66 10.84
CA LYS A 53 -1.22 0.44 11.65
C LYS A 53 0.17 -0.21 11.79
N HIS A 54 0.92 -0.34 10.70
CA HIS A 54 2.25 -0.98 10.68
C HIS A 54 3.36 -0.12 11.32
N SER A 55 3.18 1.20 11.33
CA SER A 55 4.10 2.14 12.00
C SER A 55 3.94 2.18 13.52
N LYS A 56 2.85 1.63 14.06
CA LYS A 56 2.50 1.76 15.48
C LYS A 56 3.37 0.82 16.33
N GLU A 57 4.14 1.40 17.22
CA GLU A 57 4.93 0.64 18.20
C GLU A 57 4.03 -0.05 19.25
N GLY A 58 4.47 -1.21 19.75
CA GLY A 58 3.75 -1.97 20.78
C GLY A 58 2.55 -2.78 20.27
N VAL A 59 2.32 -2.86 18.96
CA VAL A 59 1.36 -3.81 18.36
C VAL A 59 2.05 -5.17 18.24
N SER A 60 1.39 -6.24 18.70
CA SER A 60 1.93 -7.60 18.55
C SER A 60 1.87 -8.05 17.08
N LYS A 61 2.75 -9.00 16.72
CA LYS A 61 2.75 -9.57 15.37
C LYS A 61 1.41 -10.21 15.01
N ASP A 62 0.78 -10.90 15.95
CA ASP A 62 -0.53 -11.55 15.73
C ASP A 62 -1.62 -10.53 15.41
N MET A 63 -1.63 -9.38 16.10
CA MET A 63 -2.58 -8.30 15.81
C MET A 63 -2.35 -7.66 14.44
N LEU A 64 -1.10 -7.64 13.94
CA LEU A 64 -0.80 -7.18 12.59
C LEU A 64 -1.26 -8.20 11.55
N ILE A 65 -1.02 -9.50 11.79
CA ILE A 65 -1.49 -10.58 10.91
C ILE A 65 -3.02 -10.55 10.77
N ASP A 66 -3.75 -10.40 11.87
CA ASP A 66 -5.21 -10.33 11.83
C ASP A 66 -5.71 -9.06 11.14
N PHE A 67 -5.00 -7.94 11.34
CA PHE A 67 -5.27 -6.71 10.60
C PHE A 67 -5.04 -6.88 9.11
N ASP A 68 -3.92 -7.49 8.69
CA ASP A 68 -3.57 -7.73 7.29
C ASP A 68 -4.63 -8.56 6.59
N LYS A 69 -5.07 -9.66 7.22
CA LYS A 69 -6.17 -10.49 6.72
C LYS A 69 -7.46 -9.69 6.55
N ALA A 70 -7.82 -8.86 7.52
CA ALA A 70 -9.00 -8.01 7.42
C ALA A 70 -8.85 -6.92 6.34
N PHE A 71 -7.65 -6.38 6.19
CA PHE A 71 -7.32 -5.32 5.24
C PHE A 71 -7.45 -5.78 3.79
N VAL A 72 -6.98 -7.00 3.48
CA VAL A 72 -7.05 -7.59 2.13
C VAL A 72 -8.37 -8.29 1.83
N ASN A 73 -9.19 -8.56 2.85
CA ASN A 73 -10.54 -9.11 2.70
C ASN A 73 -11.54 -8.05 2.19
N VAL A 74 -11.34 -7.63 0.94
CA VAL A 74 -12.15 -6.64 0.24
C VAL A 74 -12.64 -7.20 -1.10
N HIS A 75 -13.58 -6.49 -1.74
CA HIS A 75 -14.02 -6.80 -3.11
C HIS A 75 -12.86 -6.76 -4.10
N HIS A 76 -12.92 -7.60 -5.14
CA HIS A 76 -11.88 -7.72 -6.18
C HIS A 76 -11.51 -6.38 -6.83
N SER A 77 -12.48 -5.48 -7.05
CA SER A 77 -12.20 -4.15 -7.60
C SER A 77 -11.27 -3.34 -6.69
N ILE A 78 -11.55 -3.32 -5.39
CA ILE A 78 -10.73 -2.61 -4.41
C ILE A 78 -9.36 -3.27 -4.26
N LEU A 79 -9.31 -4.61 -4.29
CA LEU A 79 -8.05 -5.36 -4.21
C LEU A 79 -7.13 -5.01 -5.38
N TYR A 80 -7.69 -4.95 -6.60
CA TYR A 80 -6.95 -4.55 -7.80
C TYR A 80 -6.46 -3.10 -7.72
N ASP A 81 -7.30 -2.17 -7.28
CA ASP A 81 -6.89 -0.77 -7.08
C ASP A 81 -5.76 -0.65 -6.05
N LEU A 82 -5.80 -1.45 -4.97
CA LEU A 82 -4.74 -1.49 -3.95
C LEU A 82 -3.43 -2.05 -4.51
N ILE A 83 -3.48 -3.08 -5.35
CA ILE A 83 -2.28 -3.61 -6.03
C ILE A 83 -1.66 -2.55 -6.94
N LEU A 84 -2.47 -1.85 -7.74
CA LEU A 84 -1.98 -0.77 -8.61
C LEU A 84 -1.35 0.36 -7.80
N ALA A 85 -2.00 0.78 -6.71
CA ALA A 85 -1.49 1.82 -5.82
C ALA A 85 -0.16 1.39 -5.17
N ALA A 86 -0.08 0.17 -4.63
CA ALA A 86 1.12 -0.35 -4.00
C ALA A 86 2.28 -0.50 -5.00
N ASN A 87 1.98 -0.92 -6.24
CA ASN A 87 2.95 -0.97 -7.34
C ASN A 87 3.49 0.42 -7.69
N PHE A 88 2.60 1.42 -7.81
CA PHE A 88 3.00 2.80 -8.08
C PHE A 88 3.87 3.37 -6.95
N LEU A 89 3.51 3.10 -5.70
CA LEU A 89 4.23 3.58 -4.51
C LEU A 89 5.50 2.78 -4.22
N ASN A 90 5.76 1.70 -4.96
CA ASN A 90 6.84 0.74 -4.74
C ASN A 90 6.86 0.21 -3.29
N ASP A 91 5.67 -0.05 -2.73
CA ASP A 91 5.51 -0.62 -1.40
C ASP A 91 5.40 -2.14 -1.47
N LYS A 92 6.53 -2.80 -1.23
CA LYS A 92 6.62 -4.26 -1.28
C LYS A 92 5.80 -4.95 -0.19
N GLU A 93 5.67 -4.35 0.99
CA GLU A 93 4.94 -4.99 2.09
C GLU A 93 3.46 -5.11 1.73
N ILE A 94 2.85 -4.01 1.25
CA ILE A 94 1.47 -4.04 0.78
C ILE A 94 1.32 -4.97 -0.41
N LEU A 95 2.21 -4.91 -1.40
CA LEU A 95 2.16 -5.78 -2.58
C LEU A 95 2.21 -7.27 -2.20
N ASP A 96 3.09 -7.66 -1.30
CA ASP A 96 3.25 -9.05 -0.87
C ASP A 96 2.00 -9.53 -0.13
N THR A 97 1.41 -8.70 0.76
CA THR A 97 0.14 -9.04 1.42
C THR A 97 -0.99 -9.24 0.39
N MET A 98 -1.09 -8.39 -0.63
CA MET A 98 -2.11 -8.52 -1.67
C MET A 98 -1.88 -9.76 -2.55
N CYS A 99 -0.64 -10.02 -2.95
CA CYS A 99 -0.28 -11.20 -3.75
C CYS A 99 -0.60 -12.49 -3.00
N GLN A 100 -0.33 -12.53 -1.70
CA GLN A 100 -0.65 -13.68 -0.87
C GLN A 100 -2.17 -13.93 -0.80
N GLU A 101 -2.98 -12.88 -0.60
CA GLU A 101 -4.45 -12.99 -0.62
C GLU A 101 -4.97 -13.49 -1.97
N VAL A 102 -4.44 -12.98 -3.09
CA VAL A 102 -4.82 -13.47 -4.42
C VAL A 102 -4.46 -14.95 -4.59
N ALA A 103 -3.26 -15.35 -4.15
CA ALA A 103 -2.83 -16.75 -4.18
C ALA A 103 -3.75 -17.64 -3.33
N ASP A 104 -4.14 -17.20 -2.13
CA ASP A 104 -5.03 -17.94 -1.24
C ASP A 104 -6.46 -18.05 -1.80
N ARG A 105 -6.95 -17.03 -2.52
CA ARG A 105 -8.25 -17.09 -3.22
C ARG A 105 -8.25 -18.04 -4.41
N VAL A 106 -7.09 -18.28 -5.02
CA VAL A 106 -6.91 -19.18 -6.17
C VAL A 106 -6.65 -20.61 -5.68
N LYS A 107 -6.04 -20.76 -4.51
CA LYS A 107 -5.69 -22.05 -3.91
C LYS A 107 -6.94 -22.93 -3.75
N GLY A 108 -6.87 -24.13 -4.31
CA GLY A 108 -7.95 -25.12 -4.21
C GLY A 108 -9.13 -24.91 -5.15
N LYS A 109 -9.12 -23.88 -6.00
CA LYS A 109 -10.11 -23.70 -7.07
C LYS A 109 -9.65 -24.36 -8.36
N THR A 110 -10.61 -24.88 -9.12
CA THR A 110 -10.34 -25.40 -10.47
C THR A 110 -10.11 -24.25 -11.47
N PRO A 111 -9.36 -24.46 -12.56
CA PRO A 111 -9.18 -23.44 -13.61
C PRO A 111 -10.49 -22.86 -14.14
N GLU A 112 -11.55 -23.68 -14.19
CA GLU A 112 -12.89 -23.30 -14.62
C GLU A 112 -13.59 -22.34 -13.65
N GLU A 113 -13.35 -22.49 -12.35
CA GLU A 113 -13.87 -21.60 -11.30
C GLU A 113 -13.08 -20.31 -11.16
N ILE A 114 -11.77 -20.34 -11.46
CA ILE A 114 -10.90 -19.16 -11.47
C ILE A 114 -11.21 -18.25 -12.68
N ARG A 115 -11.67 -18.84 -13.79
CA ARG A 115 -11.98 -18.12 -15.04
C ARG A 115 -13.36 -17.44 -15.05
N LYS A 116 -14.20 -17.66 -14.05
CA LYS A 116 -15.51 -17.01 -13.89
C LYS A 116 -15.41 -15.78 -13.00
#